data_AF-A0AAV2YMZ1-F1
#
_entry.id   AF-A0AAV2YMZ1-F1
#
_cell.length_a   1.000
_cell.length_b   1.000
_cell.length_c   1.000
_cell.angle_alpha   90.00
_cell.angle_beta   90.00
_cell.angle_gamma   90.00
#
_symmetry.space_group_name_H-M   'P 1'
#
loop_
_entity.id
_entity.type
_entity.pdbx_description
1 polymer ?
#
loop_
_entity_poly.entity_id
_entity_poly.type
_entity_poly.pdbx_seq_one_letter_code
_entity_poly.pdbx_strand_id
1 'polypeptide(L)' 'MRAPPPVLDRDGNPHYHVEAIVDARWKKGDLELHVKWLGYPTSQNTWESVEALRRDCPEVVRACEADHPRWFARA' A
#
# COMPACT_ATOMS: atom_id res chain seq x y z
N MET A 1 -10.29 -10.03 16.88
CA MET A 1 -9.87 -10.67 15.60
C MET A 1 -8.38 -10.93 15.68
N ARG A 2 -7.92 -12.12 15.32
CA ARG A 2 -6.49 -12.41 15.18
C ARG A 2 -6.11 -12.09 13.74
N ALA A 3 -5.12 -11.22 13.56
CA ALA A 3 -4.54 -10.96 12.25
C ALA A 3 -4.11 -12.28 11.59
N PRO A 4 -4.25 -12.43 10.25
CA PRO A 4 -3.65 -13.56 9.55
C PRO A 4 -2.12 -13.53 9.73
N PRO A 5 -1.44 -14.68 9.67
CA PRO A 5 0.01 -14.70 9.62
C PRO A 5 0.50 -14.08 8.30
N PRO A 6 1.63 -13.32 8.32
CA PRO A 6 2.23 -12.85 7.08
C PRO A 6 2.71 -14.02 6.22
N VAL A 7 2.70 -13.83 4.91
CA VAL A 7 3.38 -14.73 3.97
C VAL A 7 4.86 -14.38 4.01
N LEU A 8 5.74 -15.35 4.24
CA LEU A 8 7.18 -15.11 4.21
C LEU A 8 7.74 -15.43 2.82
N ASP A 9 8.60 -14.57 2.30
CA ASP A 9 9.39 -14.86 1.10
C ASP A 9 10.58 -15.79 1.39
N ARG A 10 11.44 -16.03 0.39
CA ARG A 10 12.60 -16.92 0.51
C ARG A 10 13.63 -16.45 1.53
N ASP A 11 13.69 -15.15 1.79
CA ASP A 11 14.61 -14.51 2.73
C ASP A 11 13.97 -14.33 4.12
N GLY A 12 12.71 -14.75 4.27
CA GLY A 12 11.96 -14.63 5.52
C GLY A 12 11.32 -13.27 5.74
N ASN A 13 11.27 -12.40 4.73
CA ASN A 13 10.60 -11.11 4.86
C ASN A 13 9.07 -11.27 4.81
N PRO A 14 8.32 -10.56 5.66
CA PRO A 14 6.87 -10.65 5.70
C PRO A 14 6.21 -9.85 4.58
N HIS A 15 5.26 -10.49 3.89
CA HIS A 15 4.39 -9.92 2.87
C HIS A 15 2.92 -10.07 3.28
N TYR A 16 2.12 -9.07 2.90
CA TYR A 16 0.72 -8.95 3.28
C TYR A 16 -0.12 -8.69 2.04
N HIS A 17 -1.35 -9.19 2.02
CA HIS A 17 -2.28 -8.93 0.92
C HIS A 17 -2.91 -7.55 1.10
N VAL A 18 -2.88 -6.75 0.04
CA VAL A 18 -3.59 -5.47 -0.01
C VAL A 18 -5.08 -5.73 -0.22
N GLU A 19 -5.93 -5.11 0.58
CA GLU A 19 -7.38 -5.08 0.40
C GLU A 19 -7.83 -3.86 -0.40
N ALA A 20 -7.28 -2.68 -0.06
CA ALA A 20 -7.56 -1.44 -0.77
C ALA A 20 -6.49 -0.37 -0.50
N ILE A 21 -6.35 0.59 -1.42
CA ILE A 21 -5.74 1.88 -1.11
C ILE A 21 -6.85 2.83 -0.68
N VAL A 22 -6.74 3.40 0.52
CA VAL A 22 -7.82 4.20 1.11
C VAL A 22 -7.54 5.70 1.14
N ASP A 23 -6.27 6.10 0.99
CA ASP A 23 -5.86 7.51 1.01
C ASP A 23 -4.49 7.70 0.37
N ALA A 24 -4.11 8.94 0.08
CA ALA A 24 -2.82 9.32 -0.45
C ALA A 24 -2.34 10.65 0.16
N ARG A 25 -1.03 10.75 0.43
CA ARG A 25 -0.43 12.00 0.92
C ARG A 25 0.96 12.21 0.34
N TRP A 26 1.32 13.47 0.16
CA TRP A 26 2.70 13.85 -0.15
C TRP A 26 3.46 14.17 1.13
N LYS A 27 4.61 13.55 1.33
CA LYS A 27 5.47 13.76 2.50
C LYS A 27 6.92 13.87 2.05
N LYS A 28 7.55 15.02 2.33
CA LYS A 28 8.95 15.32 1.96
C LYS A 28 9.30 15.11 0.47
N GLY A 29 8.31 15.23 -0.42
CA GLY A 29 8.49 15.05 -1.87
C GLY A 29 8.10 13.66 -2.37
N ASP A 30 7.84 12.71 -1.48
CA ASP A 30 7.43 11.34 -1.80
C ASP A 30 5.91 11.19 -1.65
N LEU A 31 5.29 10.46 -2.58
CA LEU A 31 3.90 10.06 -2.47
C LEU A 31 3.81 8.78 -1.64
N GLU A 32 3.08 8.85 -0.54
CA GLU A 32 2.75 7.70 0.31
C GLU A 32 1.26 7.36 0.13
N LEU A 33 0.94 6.07 0.04
CA LEU A 33 -0.42 5.54 -0.02
C LEU A 33 -0.80 4.90 1.31
N HIS A 34 -2.01 5.14 1.78
CA HIS A 34 -2.54 4.50 2.98
C HIS A 34 -3.16 3.16 2.60
N VAL A 35 -2.51 2.08 3.00
CA VAL A 35 -2.85 0.72 2.59
C VAL A 35 -3.74 0.07 3.64
N LYS A 36 -4.90 -0.43 3.21
CA LYS A 36 -5.74 -1.35 3.99
C LYS A 36 -5.29 -2.78 3.71
N TRP A 37 -4.85 -3.46 4.76
CA TRP A 37 -4.40 -4.86 4.68
C TRP A 37 -5.56 -5.84 4.84
N LEU A 38 -5.60 -6.87 3.99
CA LEU A 38 -6.66 -7.86 3.95
C LEU A 38 -6.70 -8.67 5.24
N GLY A 39 -7.86 -8.67 5.91
CA GLY A 39 -8.04 -9.40 7.17
C GLY A 39 -7.47 -8.70 8.42
N TYR A 40 -6.95 -7.48 8.28
CA TYR A 40 -6.51 -6.64 9.41
C TYR A 40 -7.52 -5.52 9.68
N PRO A 41 -7.65 -5.06 10.94
CA PRO A 41 -8.47 -3.89 11.24
C PRO A 41 -7.86 -2.62 10.64
N THR A 42 -8.69 -1.61 10.37
CA THR A 42 -8.25 -0.31 9.83
C THR A 42 -7.22 0.41 10.71
N SER A 43 -7.19 0.10 12.00
CA SER A 43 -6.17 0.60 12.94
C SER A 43 -4.75 0.11 12.65
N GLN A 44 -4.60 -0.91 11.80
CA GLN A 44 -3.31 -1.42 11.33
C GLN A 44 -2.99 -0.98 9.90
N ASN A 45 -3.77 -0.08 9.30
CA ASN A 45 -3.39 0.51 8.03
C ASN A 45 -2.06 1.24 8.17
N THR A 46 -1.23 1.17 7.13
CA THR A 46 0.10 1.78 7.11
C THR A 46 0.24 2.69 5.91
N TRP A 47 1.16 3.66 6.03
CA TRP A 47 1.54 4.54 4.93
C TRP A 47 2.75 3.93 4.24
N GLU A 48 2.57 3.46 3.02
CA GLU A 48 3.61 2.83 2.22
C GLU A 48 4.05 3.77 1.10
N SER A 49 5.35 3.80 0.83
CA SER A 49 5.88 4.57 -0.31
C SER A 49 5.36 4.00 -1.62
N VAL A 50 4.93 4.87 -2.54
CA VAL A 50 4.57 4.48 -3.90
C VAL A 50 5.72 3.76 -4.59
N GLU A 51 6.97 4.17 -4.36
CA GLU A 51 8.13 3.51 -4.97
C GLU A 51 8.30 2.07 -4.46
N ALA A 52 8.11 1.86 -3.15
CA ALA A 52 8.15 0.53 -2.56
C ALA A 52 7.00 -0.34 -3.09
N LEU A 53 5.77 0.17 -3.10
CA LEU A 53 4.61 -0.53 -3.65
C LEU A 53 4.76 -0.83 -5.14
N ARG A 54 5.35 0.06 -5.95
CA ARG A 54 5.62 -0.22 -7.38
C ARG A 54 6.61 -1.35 -7.57
N ARG A 55 7.59 -1.49 -6.67
CA ARG A 55 8.57 -2.59 -6.74
C ARG A 55 7.94 -3.92 -6.32
N ASP A 56 7.16 -3.92 -5.24
CA ASP A 56 6.70 -5.15 -4.60
C ASP A 56 5.31 -5.61 -5.12
N CYS A 57 4.45 -4.68 -5.54
CA CYS A 57 3.08 -4.95 -5.99
C CYS A 57 2.59 -3.89 -7.01
N PRO A 58 3.17 -3.85 -8.23
CA PRO A 58 2.93 -2.78 -9.19
C PRO A 58 1.48 -2.69 -9.68
N GLU A 59 0.71 -3.78 -9.65
CA GLU A 59 -0.69 -3.82 -10.01
C GLU A 59 -1.56 -2.95 -9.11
N VAL A 60 -1.29 -2.92 -7.79
CA VAL A 60 -2.03 -2.10 -6.84
C VAL A 60 -1.82 -0.62 -7.16
N VAL A 61 -0.58 -0.22 -7.47
CA VAL A 61 -0.28 1.17 -7.82
C VAL A 61 -0.92 1.55 -9.16
N ARG A 62 -0.86 0.67 -10.17
CA ARG A 62 -1.49 0.92 -11.48
C ARG A 62 -3.01 1.10 -11.36
N ALA A 63 -3.68 0.26 -10.59
CA ALA A 63 -5.12 0.39 -10.34
C ALA A 63 -5.43 1.71 -9.62
N CYS A 64 -4.68 2.03 -8.57
CA CYS A 64 -4.84 3.27 -7.82
C CYS A 64 -4.61 4.53 -8.69
N GLU A 65 -3.63 4.51 -9.59
CA GLU A 65 -3.33 5.62 -10.50
C GLU A 65 -4.42 5.82 -11.56
N ALA A 66 -5.00 4.73 -12.06
CA ALA A 66 -6.12 4.78 -12.99
C ALA A 66 -7.40 5.34 -12.33
N ASP A 67 -7.69 4.92 -11.10
CA ASP A 67 -8.89 5.33 -10.37
C ASP A 67 -8.77 6.73 -9.75
N HIS A 68 -7.55 7.10 -9.32
CA HIS A 68 -7.26 8.36 -8.63
C HIS A 68 -6.09 9.12 -9.24
N PRO A 69 -6.18 9.54 -10.53
CA PRO A 69 -5.07 10.22 -11.21
C PRO A 69 -4.65 11.53 -10.51
N ARG A 70 -5.58 12.16 -9.78
CA ARG A 70 -5.32 13.39 -9.01
C ARG A 70 -4.37 13.19 -7.83
N TRP A 71 -4.24 11.99 -7.28
CA TRP A 71 -3.28 11.73 -6.20
C TRP A 71 -1.84 11.76 -6.68
N PHE A 72 -1.62 11.40 -7.94
CA PHE A 72 -0.30 11.33 -8.57
C PHE A 72 0.11 12.65 -9.24
N ALA A 73 -0.84 13.55 -9.49
CA ALA A 73 -0.54 14.90 -9.94
C ALA A 73 0.06 15.71 -8.79
N ARG A 74 1.34 16.10 -8.91
CA ARG A 74 1.91 17.17 -8.07
C ARG A 74 1.35 18.51 -8.55
N ALA A 75 0.76 19.26 -7.62
CA ALA A 75 0.35 20.64 -7.84
C ALA A 75 1.57 21.56 -8.02
#